data_AF-A0A661CK35-F1
#
_entry.id   AF-A0A661CK35-F1
#
_cell.length_a   1.000
_cell.length_b   1.000
_cell.length_c   1.000
_cell.angle_alpha   90.00
_cell.angle_beta   90.00
_cell.angle_gamma   90.00
#
_symmetry.space_group_name_H-M   'P 1'
#
loop_
_entity.id
_entity.type
_entity.pdbx_description
1 polymer ?
#
loop_
_entity_poly.entity_id
_entity_poly.type
_entity_poly.pdbx_seq_one_letter_code
_entity_poly.pdbx_strand_id
1 'polypeptide(L)'
;GKAFINNSLYIQQQYDEIELKGWLGNEQAHRPQTDVNYFYINGRVIRDRVINHAIRQAYSDLIPAGRYPAFVLYLTMPLDRVDINVHPTKHEVRFRDARLVHGLISRAIQDALTSLPTTPLMDNPIPGSSNALHSNDHIAEQALQYQKQPTPASSTSATNNFGSITTLLQQRYVITQSQQDLFLIDLQQAEHSLRQQQLQLAIETDSLSSRPILVPIKVYLLTEQHQAVINNQDMLLSLGISFQNYDEYLLIKSIPSLLAQVDIKQLIHSIAITLSNGPTSIEQIMAVFEQQLPLIMIQSLQHAESIIKQLGLLDNSTAWCRRLDQKTLSSLF
;
A
#
# COMPACT_ATOMS: atom_id res chain seq x y z
N GLY A 1 17.09 22.70 20.80
CA GLY A 1 17.40 23.49 22.01
C GLY A 1 18.16 22.63 23.01
N LYS A 2 18.97 23.23 23.91
CA LYS A 2 19.85 22.50 24.85
C LYS A 2 19.10 21.47 25.73
N ALA A 3 17.89 21.80 26.17
CA ALA A 3 17.05 20.90 26.97
C ALA A 3 16.57 19.63 26.22
N PHE A 4 16.45 19.69 24.88
CA PHE A 4 16.11 18.51 24.07
C PHE A 4 17.32 17.59 23.95
N ILE A 5 18.51 18.14 23.71
CA ILE A 5 19.76 17.36 23.58
C ILE A 5 20.10 16.65 24.90
N ASN A 6 19.88 17.29 26.04
CA ASN A 6 20.16 16.69 27.35
C ASN A 6 19.22 15.52 27.69
N ASN A 7 18.01 15.50 27.12
CA ASN A 7 16.99 14.49 27.37
C ASN A 7 16.67 13.68 26.11
N SER A 8 17.62 13.58 25.17
CA SER A 8 17.47 12.79 23.96
C SER A 8 18.51 11.68 23.86
N LEU A 9 18.04 10.56 23.33
CA LEU A 9 18.83 9.42 22.93
C LEU A 9 19.20 9.58 21.46
N TYR A 10 20.49 9.47 21.15
CA TYR A 10 20.93 9.35 19.76
C TYR A 10 20.71 7.92 19.28
N ILE A 11 20.09 7.78 18.12
CA ILE A 11 19.91 6.50 17.44
C ILE A 11 20.65 6.53 16.11
N GLN A 12 21.24 5.41 15.77
CA GLN A 12 21.73 5.13 14.43
C GLN A 12 21.51 3.65 14.17
N GLN A 13 20.67 3.35 13.18
CA GLN A 13 20.42 2.00 12.70
C GLN A 13 20.57 1.97 11.19
N GLN A 14 21.22 0.92 10.71
CA GLN A 14 21.39 0.65 9.30
C GLN A 14 20.78 -0.72 8.99
N TYR A 15 19.86 -0.73 8.04
CA TYR A 15 19.22 -1.93 7.52
C TYR A 15 19.37 -1.92 6.01
N ASP A 16 20.17 -2.85 5.48
CA ASP A 16 20.47 -2.92 4.05
C ASP A 16 21.04 -1.57 3.53
N GLU A 17 20.40 -0.95 2.53
CA GLU A 17 20.76 0.37 1.99
C GLU A 17 20.02 1.55 2.68
N ILE A 18 19.26 1.28 3.75
CA ILE A 18 18.49 2.29 4.49
C ILE A 18 19.20 2.62 5.81
N GLU A 19 19.48 3.90 6.03
CA GLU A 19 20.06 4.41 7.28
C GLU A 19 19.03 5.32 7.97
N LEU A 20 18.68 4.99 9.22
CA LEU A 20 17.91 5.86 10.10
C LEU A 20 18.82 6.37 11.22
N LYS A 21 18.94 7.69 11.36
CA LYS A 21 19.71 8.32 12.43
C LYS A 21 19.02 9.54 12.99
N GLY A 22 19.34 9.90 14.23
CA GLY A 22 18.84 11.14 14.81
C GLY A 22 18.68 11.08 16.31
N TRP A 23 17.90 12.01 16.85
CA TRP A 23 17.69 12.16 18.28
C TRP A 23 16.22 11.91 18.63
N LEU A 24 16.00 11.09 19.64
CA LEU A 24 14.72 10.72 20.20
C LEU A 24 14.62 11.26 21.63
N GLY A 25 13.58 12.01 21.99
CA GLY A 25 13.33 12.37 23.37
C GLY A 25 13.04 11.13 24.22
N ASN A 26 13.57 11.07 25.44
CA ASN A 26 13.23 10.01 26.39
C ASN A 26 11.76 10.12 26.86
N GLU A 27 11.30 9.16 27.66
CA GLU A 27 9.92 9.10 28.20
C GLU A 27 9.49 10.40 28.93
N GLN A 28 10.44 11.11 29.55
CA GLN A 28 10.19 12.35 30.30
C GLN A 28 10.19 13.60 29.40
N ALA A 29 10.71 13.50 28.17
CA ALA A 29 10.83 14.61 27.23
C ALA A 29 9.56 14.84 26.38
N HIS A 30 8.44 14.23 26.75
CA HIS A 30 7.16 14.37 26.02
C HIS A 30 6.64 15.82 26.05
N ARG A 31 6.00 16.25 24.96
CA ARG A 31 5.49 17.62 24.78
C ARG A 31 3.96 17.64 24.68
N PRO A 32 3.30 18.76 25.03
CA PRO A 32 1.86 18.92 24.84
C PRO A 32 1.48 19.17 23.37
N GLN A 33 2.43 19.54 22.51
CA GLN A 33 2.23 19.82 21.08
C GLN A 33 3.34 19.14 20.25
N THR A 34 3.19 19.10 18.92
CA THR A 34 4.17 18.50 17.98
C THR A 34 5.24 19.52 17.53
N ASP A 35 5.65 20.42 18.41
CA ASP A 35 6.56 21.53 18.13
C ASP A 35 8.01 21.10 17.87
N VAL A 36 8.36 19.87 18.27
CA VAL A 36 9.71 19.28 18.07
C VAL A 36 9.60 17.94 17.36
N ASN A 37 8.84 17.90 16.26
CA ASN A 37 8.67 16.70 15.44
C ASN A 37 9.22 16.97 14.04
N TYR A 38 10.49 16.63 13.84
CA TYR A 38 11.16 16.84 12.56
C TYR A 38 11.62 15.50 11.98
N PHE A 39 11.15 15.20 10.78
CA PHE A 39 11.56 14.03 10.03
C PHE A 39 12.12 14.47 8.69
N TYR A 40 13.30 13.95 8.34
CA TYR A 40 13.98 14.26 7.10
C TYR A 40 14.17 13.00 6.27
N ILE A 41 13.94 13.08 4.96
CA ILE A 41 14.30 12.02 4.00
C ILE A 41 15.25 12.62 2.98
N ASN A 42 16.45 12.04 2.86
CA ASN A 42 17.48 12.51 1.93
C ASN A 42 17.69 14.05 1.99
N GLY A 43 17.62 14.62 3.20
CA GLY A 43 17.82 16.05 3.47
C GLY A 43 16.58 16.96 3.36
N ARG A 44 15.38 16.43 3.05
CA ARG A 44 14.13 17.22 2.94
C ARG A 44 13.20 16.99 4.13
N VAL A 45 12.57 18.05 4.64
CA VAL A 45 11.56 17.94 5.73
C VAL A 45 10.30 17.27 5.20
N ILE A 46 9.90 16.17 5.81
CA ILE A 46 8.71 15.40 5.44
C ILE A 46 7.68 15.45 6.57
N ARG A 47 6.42 15.71 6.20
CA ARG A 47 5.26 15.67 7.09
C ARG A 47 4.28 14.63 6.57
N ASP A 48 4.58 13.37 6.82
CA ASP A 48 3.77 12.24 6.38
C ASP A 48 2.96 11.63 7.53
N ARG A 49 1.74 11.17 7.24
CA ARG A 49 0.84 10.58 8.25
C ARG A 49 1.31 9.20 8.71
N VAL A 50 1.90 8.40 7.83
CA VAL A 50 2.38 7.04 8.13
C VAL A 50 3.57 7.11 9.08
N ILE A 51 4.54 7.99 8.81
CA ILE A 51 5.71 8.19 9.68
C ILE A 51 5.29 8.65 11.08
N ASN A 52 4.41 9.66 11.15
CA ASN A 52 3.93 10.17 12.43
C ASN A 52 3.15 9.11 13.21
N HIS A 53 2.40 8.25 12.53
CA HIS A 53 1.72 7.11 13.15
C HIS A 53 2.72 6.07 13.68
N ALA A 54 3.72 5.70 12.88
CA ALA A 54 4.77 4.73 13.25
C ALA A 54 5.53 5.15 14.51
N ILE A 55 5.89 6.43 14.59
CA ILE A 55 6.58 7.00 15.75
C ILE A 55 5.63 7.04 16.94
N ARG A 56 4.38 7.49 16.78
CA ARG A 56 3.41 7.52 17.89
C ARG A 56 3.18 6.11 18.45
N GLN A 57 3.06 5.11 17.59
CA GLN A 57 2.90 3.72 18.00
C GLN A 57 4.11 3.21 18.78
N ALA A 58 5.33 3.55 18.38
CA ALA A 58 6.54 3.15 19.10
C ALA A 58 6.69 3.81 20.49
N TYR A 59 5.95 4.89 20.76
CA TYR A 59 5.91 5.58 22.05
C TYR A 59 4.63 5.34 22.86
N SER A 60 3.68 4.54 22.35
CA SER A 60 2.33 4.44 22.95
C SER A 60 2.34 3.99 24.40
N ASP A 61 3.30 3.13 24.74
CA ASP A 61 3.38 2.49 26.06
C ASP A 61 4.26 3.29 27.02
N LEU A 62 4.94 4.33 26.54
CA LEU A 62 5.93 5.12 27.28
C LEU A 62 5.46 6.55 27.57
N ILE A 63 4.50 7.08 26.80
CA ILE A 63 4.04 8.47 26.89
C ILE A 63 2.54 8.53 27.22
N PRO A 64 2.09 9.39 28.16
CA PRO A 64 0.69 9.54 28.50
C PRO A 64 -0.19 9.95 27.31
N ALA A 65 -1.45 9.51 27.32
CA ALA A 65 -2.44 9.91 26.31
C ALA A 65 -2.56 11.45 26.21
N GLY A 66 -2.55 11.97 24.98
CA GLY A 66 -2.61 13.42 24.71
C GLY A 66 -1.26 14.14 24.75
N ARG A 67 -0.15 13.43 24.98
CA ARG A 67 1.22 13.95 24.83
C ARG A 67 1.86 13.43 23.53
N TYR A 68 2.92 14.12 23.10
CA TYR A 68 3.63 13.84 21.85
C TYR A 68 5.13 13.61 22.12
N PRO A 69 5.77 12.63 21.47
CA PRO A 69 7.21 12.47 21.55
C PRO A 69 7.92 13.62 20.82
N ALA A 70 9.06 14.07 21.36
CA ALA A 70 9.94 14.99 20.68
C ALA A 70 11.02 14.20 19.92
N PHE A 71 11.26 14.50 18.64
CA PHE A 71 12.26 13.80 17.84
C PHE A 71 12.79 14.65 16.68
N VAL A 72 14.03 14.35 16.29
CA VAL A 72 14.65 14.83 15.06
C VAL A 72 15.30 13.63 14.37
N LEU A 73 14.68 13.13 13.30
CA LEU A 73 15.10 11.91 12.63
C LEU A 73 15.44 12.17 11.17
N TYR A 74 16.47 11.47 10.68
CA TYR A 74 16.99 11.52 9.33
C TYR A 74 17.00 10.11 8.76
N LEU A 75 16.25 9.92 7.68
CA LEU A 75 16.22 8.70 6.90
C LEU A 75 16.99 8.92 5.59
N THR A 76 18.02 8.13 5.37
CA THR A 76 18.75 8.07 4.10
C THR A 76 18.40 6.75 3.43
N MET A 77 17.94 6.81 2.18
CA MET A 77 17.62 5.62 1.40
C MET A 77 17.70 5.90 -0.10
N PRO A 78 17.99 4.88 -0.92
CA PRO A 78 18.19 5.07 -2.36
C PRO A 78 16.89 5.49 -3.09
N LEU A 79 17.06 6.33 -4.12
CA LEU A 79 16.00 7.09 -4.80
C LEU A 79 15.06 6.22 -5.66
N ASP A 80 15.47 4.98 -5.95
CA ASP A 80 14.70 3.97 -6.67
C ASP A 80 13.60 3.30 -5.81
N ARG A 81 13.70 3.43 -4.47
CA ARG A 81 12.71 2.94 -3.50
C ARG A 81 11.86 4.03 -2.84
N VAL A 82 12.05 5.29 -3.19
CA VAL A 82 11.22 6.41 -2.70
C VAL A 82 10.62 7.18 -3.86
N ASP A 83 9.29 7.18 -3.97
CA ASP A 83 8.59 8.09 -4.87
C ASP A 83 8.45 9.46 -4.17
N ILE A 84 9.54 10.23 -4.22
CA ILE A 84 9.54 11.60 -3.71
C ILE A 84 8.88 12.49 -4.77
N ASN A 85 7.55 12.48 -4.84
CA ASN A 85 6.79 13.42 -5.65
C ASN A 85 6.83 14.83 -4.99
N VAL A 86 7.94 15.55 -5.18
CA VAL A 86 8.19 16.87 -4.58
C VAL A 86 8.02 17.97 -5.61
N HIS A 87 6.80 18.48 -5.71
CA HIS A 87 6.61 19.86 -6.16
C HIS A 87 7.09 20.82 -5.04
N PRO A 88 7.70 21.98 -5.34
CA PRO A 88 8.23 22.94 -4.35
C PRO A 88 7.27 23.36 -3.22
N THR A 89 5.99 23.06 -3.33
CA THR A 89 4.91 23.48 -2.43
C THR A 89 4.25 22.33 -1.64
N LYS A 90 4.61 21.04 -1.81
CA LYS A 90 4.00 19.92 -1.06
C LYS A 90 5.01 19.13 -0.23
N HIS A 91 4.68 18.90 1.05
CA HIS A 91 5.53 18.36 2.13
C HIS A 91 5.29 16.86 2.43
N GLU A 92 4.67 16.12 1.50
CA GLU A 92 4.21 14.73 1.70
C GLU A 92 4.98 13.80 0.74
N VAL A 93 5.47 12.66 1.25
CA VAL A 93 6.24 11.66 0.47
C VAL A 93 5.42 10.38 0.36
N ARG A 94 5.32 9.81 -0.84
CA ARG A 94 4.71 8.49 -1.04
C ARG A 94 5.79 7.43 -1.04
N PHE A 95 5.78 6.58 -0.03
CA PHE A 95 6.71 5.45 0.04
C PHE A 95 6.24 4.34 -0.89
N ARG A 96 7.18 3.76 -1.67
CA ARG A 96 6.91 2.55 -2.46
C ARG A 96 6.55 1.37 -1.55
N ASP A 97 7.24 1.28 -0.40
CA ASP A 97 7.00 0.29 0.66
C ASP A 97 6.71 0.97 2.01
N ALA A 98 5.57 1.65 2.12
CA ALA A 98 5.15 2.37 3.34
C ALA A 98 5.16 1.48 4.61
N ARG A 99 4.84 0.19 4.46
CA ARG A 99 4.84 -0.78 5.57
C ARG A 99 6.24 -1.15 6.04
N LEU A 100 7.20 -1.29 5.12
CA LEU A 100 8.60 -1.58 5.46
C LEU A 100 9.20 -0.41 6.21
N VAL A 101 8.99 0.81 5.72
CA VAL A 101 9.46 2.04 6.37
C VAL A 101 8.81 2.19 7.75
N HIS A 102 7.50 1.95 7.86
CA HIS A 102 6.81 1.95 9.15
C HIS A 102 7.43 0.94 10.13
N GLY A 103 7.57 -0.33 9.72
CA GLY A 103 8.12 -1.39 10.56
C GLY A 103 9.56 -1.09 11.00
N LEU A 104 10.40 -0.59 10.09
CA LEU A 104 11.78 -0.20 10.38
C LEU A 104 11.82 0.93 11.40
N ILE A 105 11.04 2.01 11.19
CA ILE A 105 11.00 3.15 12.11
C ILE A 105 10.51 2.71 13.50
N SER A 106 9.39 1.97 13.56
CA SER A 106 8.84 1.53 14.84
C SER A 106 9.80 0.60 15.58
N ARG A 107 10.43 -0.35 14.87
CA ARG A 107 11.39 -1.28 15.47
C ARG A 107 12.64 -0.55 15.95
N ALA A 108 13.18 0.36 15.14
CA ALA A 108 14.36 1.14 15.50
C ALA A 108 14.16 1.98 16.74
N ILE A 109 13.00 2.62 16.85
CA ILE A 109 12.62 3.41 18.02
C ILE A 109 12.42 2.50 19.23
N GLN A 110 11.72 1.37 19.08
CA GLN A 110 11.48 0.45 20.18
C GLN A 110 12.79 -0.15 20.71
N ASP A 111 13.71 -0.56 19.84
CA ASP A 111 15.01 -1.11 20.22
C ASP A 111 15.88 -0.03 20.91
N ALA A 112 15.84 1.21 20.42
CA ALA A 112 16.52 2.32 21.06
C ALA A 112 15.95 2.63 22.45
N LEU A 113 14.62 2.62 22.62
CA LEU A 113 13.98 2.86 23.91
C LEU A 113 14.14 1.67 24.87
N THR A 114 14.23 0.44 24.37
CA THR A 114 14.42 -0.77 25.19
C THR A 114 15.88 -0.99 25.59
N SER A 115 16.83 -0.45 24.82
CA SER A 115 18.27 -0.48 25.14
C SER A 115 18.69 0.54 26.20
N LEU A 116 17.74 1.28 26.80
CA LEU A 116 17.98 2.06 28.02
C LEU A 116 18.52 1.13 29.11
N PRO A 117 19.77 1.27 29.55
CA PRO A 117 20.25 0.56 30.73
C PRO A 117 19.45 1.09 31.92
N THR A 118 18.59 0.26 32.49
CA THR A 118 17.98 0.53 33.79
C THR A 118 19.04 0.38 34.87
N THR A 119 19.87 1.41 35.08
CA THR A 119 20.70 1.58 36.28
C THR A 119 21.29 2.99 36.30
N PRO A 120 21.32 3.68 37.45
CA PRO A 120 21.84 5.03 37.55
C PRO A 120 23.36 5.01 37.29
N LEU A 121 23.80 5.78 36.30
CA LEU A 121 25.22 6.01 36.01
C LEU A 121 25.82 6.82 37.17
N MET A 122 26.44 6.13 38.12
CA MET A 122 27.49 6.68 38.96
C MET A 122 28.81 6.55 38.20
N ASP A 123 29.41 7.72 37.95
CA ASP A 123 30.81 8.05 37.73
C ASP A 123 31.82 7.02 37.18
N ASN A 124 32.53 7.52 36.16
CA ASN A 124 33.99 7.44 35.93
C ASN A 124 34.56 6.27 35.08
N PRO A 125 35.77 6.44 34.50
CA PRO A 125 36.01 7.10 33.22
C PRO A 125 36.75 6.18 32.22
N ILE A 126 36.97 6.66 31.00
CA ILE A 126 37.69 5.97 29.91
C ILE A 126 39.18 5.73 30.28
N PRO A 127 39.70 4.51 30.07
CA PRO A 127 40.94 4.34 29.30
C PRO A 127 40.80 3.17 28.31
N GLY A 128 41.24 3.28 27.05
CA GLY A 128 42.64 3.07 26.69
C GLY A 128 42.82 1.68 26.04
N SER A 129 43.30 1.68 24.79
CA SER A 129 43.55 0.56 23.88
C SER A 129 44.09 -0.75 24.47
N SER A 130 43.67 -1.92 23.94
CA SER A 130 44.52 -2.91 23.23
C SER A 130 43.90 -4.33 23.08
N ASN A 131 44.32 -4.99 22.00
CA ASN A 131 44.05 -6.34 21.44
C ASN A 131 43.74 -7.54 22.38
N ALA A 132 42.87 -8.44 21.89
CA ALA A 132 43.04 -9.91 21.71
C ALA A 132 41.64 -10.59 21.60
N LEU A 133 41.23 -11.16 20.45
CA LEU A 133 41.38 -12.56 19.99
C LEU A 133 40.70 -13.64 20.87
N HIS A 134 39.91 -14.49 20.18
CA HIS A 134 39.30 -15.80 20.57
C HIS A 134 37.92 -15.71 21.28
N SER A 135 36.86 -16.47 20.97
CA SER A 135 36.60 -17.57 20.02
C SER A 135 35.08 -17.81 19.93
N ASN A 136 34.64 -18.32 18.77
CA ASN A 136 33.52 -19.23 18.51
C ASN A 136 32.26 -19.17 19.41
N ASP A 137 31.16 -18.75 18.81
CA ASP A 137 29.94 -19.55 18.85
C ASP A 137 29.22 -19.49 17.49
N HIS A 138 29.19 -20.65 16.86
CA HIS A 138 28.50 -20.91 15.61
C HIS A 138 26.99 -21.09 15.89
N ILE A 139 26.17 -20.15 15.44
CA ILE A 139 24.79 -20.46 15.04
C ILE A 139 24.73 -20.26 13.53
N ALA A 140 25.06 -21.34 12.82
CA ALA A 140 24.89 -21.43 11.38
C ALA A 140 23.42 -21.78 11.10
N GLU A 141 22.58 -20.78 10.86
CA GLU A 141 21.34 -21.00 10.12
C GLU A 141 21.71 -21.03 8.63
N GLN A 142 21.58 -22.21 8.03
CA GLN A 142 21.83 -22.39 6.60
C GLN A 142 20.79 -21.59 5.83
N ALA A 143 21.24 -20.58 5.08
CA ALA A 143 20.39 -19.88 4.13
C ALA A 143 19.84 -20.91 3.12
N LEU A 144 18.53 -21.16 3.18
CA LEU A 144 17.80 -21.76 2.07
C LEU A 144 18.14 -20.94 0.82
N GLN A 145 18.78 -21.58 -0.15
CA GLN A 145 19.05 -20.99 -1.46
C GLN A 145 17.72 -20.47 -2.02
N TYR A 146 17.52 -19.16 -1.94
CA TYR A 146 16.48 -18.48 -2.68
C TYR A 146 16.73 -18.80 -4.16
N GLN A 147 15.92 -19.70 -4.71
CA GLN A 147 15.75 -19.82 -6.14
C GLN A 147 15.48 -18.42 -6.67
N LYS A 148 16.42 -17.88 -7.45
CA LYS A 148 16.17 -16.74 -8.32
C LYS A 148 14.86 -17.03 -9.04
N GLN A 149 13.83 -16.23 -8.76
CA GLN A 149 12.68 -16.15 -9.64
C GLN A 149 13.21 -15.99 -11.06
N PRO A 150 12.70 -16.74 -12.05
CA PRO A 150 13.08 -16.52 -13.42
C PRO A 150 12.78 -15.06 -13.75
N THR A 151 13.82 -14.29 -14.09
CA THR A 151 13.66 -13.07 -14.87
C THR A 151 12.71 -13.41 -16.01
N PRO A 152 11.54 -12.76 -16.16
CA PRO A 152 10.76 -12.95 -17.36
C PRO A 152 11.65 -12.47 -18.52
N ALA A 153 12.13 -13.43 -19.28
CA ALA A 153 12.77 -13.20 -20.55
C ALA A 153 11.79 -12.38 -21.40
N SER A 154 12.29 -11.27 -21.93
CA SER A 154 11.85 -10.59 -23.15
C SER A 154 10.40 -10.90 -23.56
N SER A 155 9.44 -10.15 -23.03
CA SER A 155 8.08 -10.18 -23.57
C SER A 155 8.10 -9.60 -24.98
N THR A 156 7.84 -10.49 -25.92
CA THR A 156 7.38 -10.26 -27.29
C THR A 156 6.54 -9.00 -27.39
N SER A 157 6.84 -8.17 -28.39
CA SER A 157 6.08 -6.97 -28.78
C SER A 157 4.63 -7.35 -29.11
N ALA A 158 3.77 -7.44 -28.10
CA ALA A 158 2.33 -7.53 -28.31
C ALA A 158 1.91 -6.29 -29.10
N THR A 159 1.39 -6.49 -30.30
CA THR A 159 0.84 -5.44 -31.15
C THR A 159 -0.32 -4.79 -30.42
N ASN A 160 -0.06 -3.66 -29.79
CA ASN A 160 -1.09 -2.89 -29.13
C ASN A 160 -1.93 -2.17 -30.20
N ASN A 161 -3.21 -2.51 -30.30
CA ASN A 161 -4.14 -1.89 -31.25
C ASN A 161 -4.21 -0.36 -31.10
N PHE A 162 -3.99 0.15 -29.90
CA PHE A 162 -4.07 1.58 -29.59
C PHE A 162 -2.75 2.34 -29.77
N GLY A 163 -1.65 1.66 -30.11
CA GLY A 163 -0.37 2.30 -30.39
C GLY A 163 0.27 2.97 -29.17
N SER A 164 0.89 4.13 -29.37
CA SER A 164 1.63 4.86 -28.33
C SER A 164 0.86 6.08 -27.82
N ILE A 165 1.08 6.44 -26.56
CA ILE A 165 0.47 7.63 -25.94
C ILE A 165 1.15 8.89 -26.46
N THR A 166 0.36 9.79 -27.05
CA THR A 166 0.82 11.11 -27.49
C THR A 166 0.66 12.14 -26.38
N THR A 167 -0.43 12.08 -25.62
CA THR A 167 -0.74 13.07 -24.59
C THR A 167 -1.72 12.53 -23.56
N LEU A 168 -1.47 12.85 -22.28
CA LEU A 168 -2.36 12.62 -21.16
C LEU A 168 -3.06 13.93 -20.77
N LEU A 169 -4.39 13.92 -20.74
CA LEU A 169 -5.24 15.05 -20.42
C LEU A 169 -5.93 14.81 -19.08
N GLN A 170 -5.78 15.75 -18.15
CA GLN A 170 -6.49 15.77 -16.85
C GLN A 170 -6.42 14.46 -16.06
N GLN A 171 -5.34 13.67 -16.20
CA GLN A 171 -5.18 12.38 -15.50
C GLN A 171 -6.35 11.40 -15.73
N ARG A 172 -7.05 11.54 -16.86
CA ARG A 172 -8.23 10.74 -17.20
C ARG A 172 -8.29 10.37 -18.66
N TYR A 173 -8.03 11.31 -19.56
CA TYR A 173 -8.13 11.05 -21.00
C TYR A 173 -6.75 10.93 -21.62
N VAL A 174 -6.62 10.08 -22.62
CA VAL A 174 -5.38 9.92 -23.37
C VAL A 174 -5.66 9.98 -24.86
N ILE A 175 -4.78 10.67 -25.58
CA ILE A 175 -4.70 10.58 -27.03
C ILE A 175 -3.62 9.58 -27.37
N THR A 176 -3.98 8.54 -28.12
CA THR A 176 -3.03 7.56 -28.62
C THR A 176 -2.97 7.59 -30.14
N GLN A 177 -1.82 7.21 -30.68
CA GLN A 177 -1.58 7.14 -32.12
C GLN A 177 -1.12 5.74 -32.49
N SER A 178 -1.86 5.10 -33.40
CA SER A 178 -1.58 3.77 -33.93
C SER A 178 -1.53 3.83 -35.45
N GLN A 179 -0.33 3.67 -36.05
CA GLN A 179 -0.04 3.74 -37.49
C GLN A 179 -0.65 4.96 -38.24
N GLN A 180 -1.95 4.96 -38.52
CA GLN A 180 -2.69 6.02 -39.21
C GLN A 180 -3.92 6.55 -38.44
N ASP A 181 -4.31 5.93 -37.33
CA ASP A 181 -5.48 6.30 -36.55
C ASP A 181 -5.09 6.98 -35.23
N LEU A 182 -5.87 7.99 -34.86
CA LEU A 182 -5.82 8.67 -33.56
C LEU A 182 -7.01 8.24 -32.72
N PHE A 183 -6.79 7.95 -31.45
CA PHE A 183 -7.85 7.57 -30.52
C PHE A 183 -7.85 8.49 -29.31
N LEU A 184 -9.04 8.88 -28.87
CA LEU A 184 -9.29 9.47 -27.56
C LEU A 184 -9.86 8.38 -26.65
N ILE A 185 -9.18 8.10 -25.55
CA ILE A 185 -9.53 7.04 -24.61
C ILE A 185 -9.78 7.64 -23.22
N ASP A 186 -10.90 7.29 -22.58
CA ASP A 186 -11.13 7.52 -21.15
C ASP A 186 -10.44 6.39 -20.36
N LEU A 187 -9.25 6.67 -19.82
CA LEU A 187 -8.43 5.68 -19.12
C LEU A 187 -9.10 5.12 -17.89
N GLN A 188 -9.90 5.90 -17.16
CA GLN A 188 -10.53 5.41 -15.94
C GLN A 188 -11.60 4.37 -16.28
N GLN A 189 -12.38 4.64 -17.32
CA GLN A 189 -13.38 3.70 -17.81
C GLN A 189 -12.74 2.48 -18.48
N ALA A 190 -11.66 2.69 -19.24
CA ALA A 190 -10.93 1.59 -19.85
C ALA A 190 -10.28 0.65 -18.81
N GLU A 191 -9.65 1.21 -17.76
CA GLU A 191 -9.11 0.45 -16.64
C GLU A 191 -10.22 -0.29 -15.86
N HIS A 192 -11.37 0.36 -15.67
CA HIS A 192 -12.53 -0.27 -15.04
C HIS A 192 -13.01 -1.48 -15.85
N SER A 193 -13.21 -1.34 -17.16
CA SER A 193 -13.59 -2.44 -18.05
C SER A 193 -12.55 -3.56 -18.05
N LEU A 194 -11.26 -3.23 -18.06
CA LEU A 194 -10.19 -4.22 -17.99
C LEU A 194 -10.29 -5.05 -16.70
N ARG A 195 -10.51 -4.40 -15.55
CA ARG A 195 -10.66 -5.13 -14.27
C ARG A 195 -11.94 -5.96 -14.20
N GLN A 196 -13.04 -5.51 -14.82
CA GLN A 196 -14.25 -6.33 -14.94
C GLN A 196 -13.98 -7.61 -15.72
N GLN A 197 -13.29 -7.52 -16.86
CA GLN A 197 -12.92 -8.71 -17.64
C GLN A 197 -11.92 -9.61 -16.91
N GLN A 198 -10.93 -9.03 -16.21
CA GLN A 198 -10.02 -9.81 -15.37
C GLN A 198 -10.76 -10.54 -14.25
N LEU A 199 -11.76 -9.90 -13.62
CA LEU A 199 -12.59 -10.53 -12.61
C LEU A 199 -13.38 -11.71 -13.19
N GLN A 200 -14.03 -11.49 -14.33
CA GLN A 200 -14.80 -12.53 -15.02
C GLN A 200 -13.92 -13.73 -15.38
N LEU A 201 -12.80 -13.48 -16.05
CA LEU A 201 -11.86 -14.53 -16.44
C LEU A 201 -11.26 -15.25 -15.23
N ALA A 202 -10.95 -14.54 -14.14
CA ALA A 202 -10.42 -15.14 -12.92
C ALA A 202 -11.40 -16.11 -12.28
N ILE A 203 -12.71 -15.91 -12.45
CA ILE A 203 -13.73 -16.79 -11.87
C ILE A 203 -14.06 -17.95 -12.81
N GLU A 204 -14.15 -17.69 -14.12
CA GLU A 204 -14.28 -18.75 -15.13
C GLU A 204 -13.12 -19.77 -15.06
N THR A 205 -11.93 -19.30 -14.69
CA THR A 205 -10.71 -20.12 -14.57
C THR A 205 -10.41 -20.57 -13.14
N ASP A 206 -11.27 -20.25 -12.16
CA ASP A 206 -11.07 -20.51 -10.72
C ASP A 206 -9.68 -20.07 -10.20
N SER A 207 -9.17 -18.96 -10.74
CA SER A 207 -7.84 -18.39 -10.46
C SER A 207 -7.91 -17.10 -9.62
N LEU A 208 -9.08 -16.80 -9.05
CA LEU A 208 -9.29 -15.58 -8.27
C LEU A 208 -8.45 -15.58 -7.00
N SER A 209 -7.38 -14.78 -7.01
CA SER A 209 -6.53 -14.62 -5.83
C SER A 209 -7.23 -13.86 -4.71
N SER A 210 -7.17 -14.42 -3.51
CA SER A 210 -7.55 -13.73 -2.28
C SER A 210 -6.34 -13.06 -1.63
N ARG A 211 -6.59 -11.98 -0.89
CA ARG A 211 -5.59 -11.32 -0.06
C ARG A 211 -6.09 -11.22 1.39
N PRO A 212 -5.24 -11.53 2.38
CA PRO A 212 -5.60 -11.33 3.77
C PRO A 212 -5.70 -9.83 4.09
N ILE A 213 -6.67 -9.48 4.93
CA ILE A 213 -6.80 -8.14 5.48
C ILE A 213 -5.87 -8.06 6.69
N LEU A 214 -5.02 -7.03 6.74
CA LEU A 214 -4.04 -6.86 7.82
C LEU A 214 -4.66 -6.75 9.22
N VAL A 215 -5.83 -6.13 9.30
CA VAL A 215 -6.63 -6.00 10.52
C VAL A 215 -8.00 -6.57 10.22
N PRO A 216 -8.37 -7.72 10.82
CA PRO A 216 -9.69 -8.31 10.62
C PRO A 216 -10.81 -7.32 10.96
N ILE A 217 -11.80 -7.23 10.07
CA ILE A 217 -12.89 -6.26 10.20
C ILE A 217 -14.13 -6.96 10.74
N LYS A 218 -14.72 -6.40 11.80
CA LYS A 218 -16.01 -6.83 12.33
C LYS A 218 -17.14 -6.22 11.49
N VAL A 219 -18.03 -7.07 10.99
CA VAL A 219 -19.22 -6.69 10.22
C VAL A 219 -20.45 -7.24 10.94
N TYR A 220 -21.34 -6.34 11.35
CA TYR A 220 -22.61 -6.68 12.00
C TYR A 220 -23.68 -6.80 10.93
N LEU A 221 -24.45 -7.88 10.94
CA LEU A 221 -25.50 -8.16 9.96
C LEU A 221 -26.82 -8.50 10.68
N LEU A 222 -27.94 -8.40 9.98
CA LEU A 222 -29.22 -8.91 10.46
C LEU A 222 -29.18 -10.44 10.53
N THR A 223 -29.99 -11.05 11.40
CA THR A 223 -29.99 -12.51 11.61
C THR A 223 -30.17 -13.31 10.31
N GLU A 224 -31.10 -12.89 9.44
CA GLU A 224 -31.35 -13.55 8.14
C GLU A 224 -30.14 -13.45 7.21
N GLN A 225 -29.53 -12.27 7.13
CA GLN A 225 -28.34 -11.99 6.33
C GLN A 225 -27.12 -12.78 6.83
N HIS A 226 -26.95 -12.83 8.15
CA HIS A 226 -25.89 -13.57 8.81
C HIS A 226 -25.97 -15.07 8.47
N GLN A 227 -27.17 -15.65 8.60
CA GLN A 227 -27.40 -17.05 8.25
C GLN A 227 -27.18 -17.31 6.76
N ALA A 228 -27.64 -16.39 5.88
CA ALA A 228 -27.43 -16.51 4.44
C ALA A 228 -25.94 -16.53 4.06
N VAL A 229 -25.13 -15.69 4.70
CA VAL A 229 -23.67 -15.67 4.47
C VAL A 229 -22.99 -16.94 4.96
N ILE A 230 -23.38 -17.46 6.14
CA ILE A 230 -22.84 -18.73 6.67
C ILE A 230 -23.20 -19.90 5.76
N ASN A 231 -24.45 -19.99 5.31
CA ASN A 231 -24.93 -21.08 4.44
C ASN A 231 -24.19 -21.11 3.09
N ASN A 232 -23.63 -19.99 2.65
CA ASN A 232 -22.90 -19.86 1.38
C ASN A 232 -21.38 -19.69 1.58
N GLN A 233 -20.85 -20.09 2.73
CA GLN A 233 -19.44 -19.89 3.07
C GLN A 233 -18.48 -20.50 2.04
N ASP A 234 -18.75 -21.72 1.55
CA ASP A 234 -17.88 -22.40 0.59
C ASP A 234 -17.81 -21.66 -0.76
N MET A 235 -18.93 -21.10 -1.21
CA MET A 235 -19.00 -20.26 -2.41
C MET A 235 -18.25 -18.94 -2.21
N LEU A 236 -18.38 -18.32 -1.04
CA LEU A 236 -17.64 -17.09 -0.74
C LEU A 236 -16.13 -17.35 -0.65
N LEU A 237 -15.74 -18.53 -0.15
CA LEU A 237 -14.36 -18.95 -0.07
C LEU A 237 -13.73 -19.15 -1.47
N SER A 238 -14.44 -19.79 -2.41
CA SER A 238 -13.97 -19.91 -3.80
C SER A 238 -13.88 -18.54 -4.48
N LEU A 239 -14.77 -17.62 -4.12
CA LEU A 239 -14.68 -16.22 -4.50
C LEU A 239 -13.67 -15.41 -3.69
N GLY A 240 -12.79 -16.03 -2.91
CA GLY A 240 -11.68 -15.36 -2.22
C GLY A 240 -12.05 -14.57 -0.96
N ILE A 241 -13.29 -14.69 -0.47
CA ILE A 241 -13.77 -14.09 0.77
C ILE A 241 -13.71 -15.14 1.88
N SER A 242 -12.86 -14.92 2.88
CA SER A 242 -12.84 -15.73 4.10
C SER A 242 -13.22 -14.91 5.31
N PHE A 243 -14.01 -15.52 6.19
CA PHE A 243 -14.47 -14.91 7.42
C PHE A 243 -14.55 -15.95 8.53
N GLN A 244 -14.64 -15.46 9.77
CA GLN A 244 -14.95 -16.27 10.93
C GLN A 244 -16.29 -15.83 11.49
N ASN A 245 -17.14 -16.81 11.74
CA ASN A 245 -18.47 -16.62 12.30
C ASN A 245 -18.41 -16.39 13.82
N TYR A 246 -19.13 -15.38 14.30
CA TYR A 246 -19.45 -15.15 15.71
C TYR A 246 -20.93 -14.80 15.81
N ASP A 247 -21.55 -15.03 16.98
CA ASP A 247 -23.00 -14.89 17.14
C ASP A 247 -23.57 -13.52 16.74
N GLU A 248 -22.82 -12.44 16.97
CA GLU A 248 -23.27 -11.06 16.68
C GLU A 248 -22.62 -10.43 15.43
N TYR A 249 -21.51 -10.98 14.94
CA TYR A 249 -20.74 -10.37 13.85
C TYR A 249 -19.90 -11.36 13.07
N LEU A 250 -19.61 -11.03 11.81
CA LEU A 250 -18.63 -11.72 11.00
C LEU A 250 -17.27 -11.01 11.11
N LEU A 251 -16.22 -11.79 11.32
CA LEU A 251 -14.84 -11.31 11.31
C LEU A 251 -14.22 -11.62 9.96
N ILE A 252 -14.12 -10.62 9.09
CA ILE A 252 -13.58 -10.79 7.73
C ILE A 252 -12.05 -10.89 7.79
N LYS A 253 -11.50 -11.95 7.20
CA LYS A 253 -10.06 -12.27 7.20
C LYS A 253 -9.42 -12.05 5.84
N SER A 254 -10.12 -12.34 4.75
CA SER A 254 -9.62 -12.10 3.39
C SER A 254 -10.72 -11.64 2.45
N ILE A 255 -10.31 -10.93 1.40
CA ILE A 255 -11.16 -10.53 0.28
C ILE A 255 -10.41 -10.70 -1.05
N PRO A 256 -11.08 -10.71 -2.21
CA PRO A 256 -10.44 -10.70 -3.51
C PRO A 256 -9.40 -9.59 -3.68
N SER A 257 -8.29 -9.92 -4.33
CA SER A 257 -7.23 -8.95 -4.63
C SER A 257 -7.74 -7.79 -5.49
N LEU A 258 -8.67 -8.03 -6.42
CA LEU A 258 -9.25 -6.98 -7.26
C LEU A 258 -10.12 -5.98 -6.47
N LEU A 259 -10.68 -6.40 -5.33
CA LEU A 259 -11.51 -5.57 -4.46
C LEU A 259 -10.70 -4.92 -3.32
N ALA A 260 -9.37 -5.03 -3.35
CA ALA A 260 -8.53 -3.83 -3.38
C ALA A 260 -8.82 -2.69 -2.38
N GLN A 261 -9.61 -1.79 -2.91
CA GLN A 261 -9.73 -0.41 -2.47
C GLN A 261 -11.18 -0.11 -2.10
N VAL A 262 -12.04 -1.14 -2.05
CA VAL A 262 -13.47 -1.05 -1.74
C VAL A 262 -13.67 -0.97 -0.23
N ASP A 263 -14.74 -0.29 0.19
CA ASP A 263 -15.22 -0.39 1.56
C ASP A 263 -15.73 -1.81 1.83
N ILE A 264 -14.91 -2.57 2.57
CA ILE A 264 -15.16 -3.97 2.90
C ILE A 264 -16.49 -4.12 3.64
N LYS A 265 -16.88 -3.16 4.49
CA LYS A 265 -18.15 -3.24 5.21
C LYS A 265 -19.31 -3.16 4.23
N GLN A 266 -19.30 -2.18 3.34
CA GLN A 266 -20.35 -2.02 2.32
C GLN A 266 -20.44 -3.25 1.42
N LEU A 267 -19.30 -3.75 0.96
CA LEU A 267 -19.23 -4.96 0.13
C LEU A 267 -19.91 -6.16 0.80
N ILE A 268 -19.55 -6.46 2.06
CA ILE A 268 -20.13 -7.61 2.78
C ILE A 268 -21.63 -7.41 3.02
N HIS A 269 -22.09 -6.19 3.32
CA HIS A 269 -23.52 -5.90 3.44
C HIS A 269 -24.25 -6.13 2.12
N SER A 270 -23.72 -5.65 0.99
CA SER A 270 -24.32 -5.87 -0.33
C SER A 270 -24.39 -7.36 -0.67
N ILE A 271 -23.34 -8.13 -0.40
CA ILE A 271 -23.35 -9.59 -0.59
C ILE A 271 -24.41 -10.23 0.28
N ALA A 272 -24.48 -9.87 1.57
CA ALA A 272 -25.42 -10.46 2.51
C ALA A 272 -26.89 -10.16 2.13
N ILE A 273 -27.18 -8.96 1.63
CA ILE A 273 -28.50 -8.58 1.09
C ILE A 273 -28.84 -9.42 -0.15
N THR A 274 -27.89 -9.59 -1.06
CA THR A 274 -28.09 -10.39 -2.28
C THR A 274 -28.37 -11.85 -1.94
N LEU A 275 -27.61 -12.41 -0.99
CA LEU A 275 -27.79 -13.79 -0.53
C LEU A 275 -29.10 -14.02 0.26
N SER A 276 -29.63 -12.99 0.95
CA SER A 276 -30.89 -13.12 1.69
C SER A 276 -32.13 -13.02 0.80
N ASN A 277 -32.05 -12.28 -0.31
CA ASN A 277 -33.23 -11.86 -1.08
C ASN A 277 -33.55 -12.74 -2.30
N GLY A 278 -32.75 -13.75 -2.63
CA GLY A 278 -32.93 -14.50 -3.87
C GLY A 278 -32.18 -15.83 -3.97
N PRO A 279 -32.28 -16.53 -5.12
CA PRO A 279 -31.56 -17.77 -5.37
C PRO A 279 -30.06 -17.50 -5.44
N THR A 280 -29.29 -18.21 -4.62
CA THR A 280 -27.84 -18.03 -4.45
C THR A 280 -27.08 -18.49 -5.69
N SER A 281 -26.58 -17.56 -6.51
CA SER A 281 -25.72 -17.85 -7.65
C SER A 281 -24.45 -17.00 -7.64
N ILE A 282 -23.37 -17.57 -8.20
CA ILE A 282 -22.09 -16.86 -8.39
C ILE A 282 -22.31 -15.62 -9.26
N GLU A 283 -23.18 -15.69 -10.27
CA GLU A 283 -23.51 -14.57 -11.17
C GLU A 283 -24.08 -13.35 -10.43
N GLN A 284 -24.88 -13.56 -9.37
CA GLN A 284 -25.41 -12.44 -8.60
C GLN A 284 -24.34 -11.78 -7.72
N ILE A 285 -23.46 -12.57 -7.12
CA ILE A 285 -22.32 -12.04 -6.36
C ILE A 285 -21.37 -11.30 -7.29
N MET A 286 -21.23 -11.78 -8.53
CA MET A 286 -20.49 -11.11 -9.58
C MET A 286 -21.04 -9.74 -9.93
N ALA A 287 -22.36 -9.63 -10.09
CA ALA A 287 -23.00 -8.33 -10.29
C ALA A 287 -22.71 -7.36 -9.13
N VAL A 288 -22.66 -7.85 -7.88
CA VAL A 288 -22.26 -7.03 -6.73
C VAL A 288 -20.80 -6.59 -6.82
N PHE A 289 -19.88 -7.49 -7.20
CA PHE A 289 -18.47 -7.16 -7.36
C PHE A 289 -18.27 -6.10 -8.44
N GLU A 290 -18.87 -6.29 -9.62
CA GLU A 290 -18.80 -5.36 -10.75
C GLU A 290 -19.30 -3.96 -10.39
N GLN A 291 -20.39 -3.86 -9.62
CA GLN A 291 -20.93 -2.56 -9.17
C GLN A 291 -20.03 -1.86 -8.14
N GLN A 292 -19.23 -2.62 -7.39
CA GLN A 292 -18.37 -2.09 -6.34
C GLN A 292 -16.93 -1.84 -6.83
N LEU A 293 -16.59 -2.16 -8.08
CA LEU A 293 -15.27 -1.86 -8.63
C LEU A 293 -15.04 -0.33 -8.65
N PRO A 294 -14.03 0.20 -7.95
CA PRO A 294 -13.84 1.65 -7.85
C PRO A 294 -13.23 2.18 -9.14
N LEU A 295 -13.58 3.40 -9.54
CA LEU A 295 -12.82 4.11 -10.59
C LEU A 295 -11.48 4.57 -10.00
N ILE A 296 -10.39 4.08 -10.58
CA ILE A 296 -9.04 4.40 -10.11
C ILE A 296 -8.56 5.65 -10.86
N MET A 297 -7.85 6.52 -10.15
CA MET A 297 -7.25 7.73 -10.71
C MET A 297 -5.92 7.39 -11.38
N ILE A 298 -5.67 7.94 -12.58
CA ILE A 298 -4.40 7.72 -13.27
C ILE A 298 -3.32 8.60 -12.65
N GLN A 299 -2.38 7.97 -11.96
CA GLN A 299 -1.37 8.67 -11.17
C GLN A 299 -0.16 9.13 -12.00
N SER A 300 0.11 8.50 -13.14
CA SER A 300 1.28 8.79 -13.97
C SER A 300 1.08 8.39 -15.44
N LEU A 301 1.95 8.91 -16.32
CA LEU A 301 1.98 8.51 -17.73
C LEU A 301 2.39 7.03 -17.89
N GLN A 302 3.30 6.52 -17.05
CA GLN A 302 3.66 5.09 -17.03
C GLN A 302 2.47 4.19 -16.68
N HIS A 303 1.62 4.63 -15.73
CA HIS A 303 0.39 3.91 -15.40
C HIS A 303 -0.55 3.87 -16.62
N ALA A 304 -0.71 5.01 -17.30
CA ALA A 304 -1.49 5.08 -18.54
C ALA A 304 -0.92 4.14 -19.62
N GLU A 305 0.40 4.11 -19.84
CA GLU A 305 1.03 3.20 -20.80
C GLU A 305 0.80 1.73 -20.47
N SER A 306 0.85 1.36 -19.19
CA SER A 306 0.56 0.00 -18.73
C SER A 306 -0.88 -0.40 -19.07
N ILE A 307 -1.84 0.48 -18.78
CA ILE A 307 -3.26 0.25 -19.11
C ILE A 307 -3.40 0.09 -20.62
N ILE A 308 -2.87 1.03 -21.40
CA ILE A 308 -2.95 1.00 -22.87
C ILE A 308 -2.35 -0.29 -23.45
N LYS A 309 -1.23 -0.79 -22.91
CA LYS A 309 -0.65 -2.09 -23.32
C LYS A 309 -1.59 -3.27 -23.03
N GLN A 310 -2.26 -3.27 -21.88
CA GLN A 310 -3.22 -4.31 -21.51
C GLN A 310 -4.51 -4.24 -22.33
N LEU A 311 -4.94 -3.05 -22.74
CA LEU A 311 -6.09 -2.86 -23.63
C LEU A 311 -5.85 -3.39 -25.04
N GLY A 312 -4.60 -3.53 -25.49
CA GLY A 312 -4.27 -4.03 -26.83
C GLY A 312 -4.81 -5.44 -27.14
N LEU A 313 -5.25 -6.18 -26.11
CA LEU A 313 -5.90 -7.49 -26.21
C LEU A 313 -7.43 -7.41 -26.37
N LEU A 314 -8.01 -6.20 -26.34
CA LEU A 314 -9.46 -5.98 -26.34
C LEU A 314 -9.98 -5.54 -27.70
N ASP A 315 -11.20 -5.97 -28.02
CA ASP A 315 -11.91 -5.55 -29.22
C ASP A 315 -12.24 -4.04 -29.16
N ASN A 316 -12.08 -3.36 -30.31
CA ASN A 316 -12.19 -1.91 -30.49
C ASN A 316 -13.61 -1.31 -30.26
N SER A 317 -14.54 -2.05 -29.64
CA SER A 317 -15.93 -1.61 -29.44
C SER A 317 -16.22 -1.31 -27.97
N THR A 318 -15.82 -0.14 -27.50
CA THR A 318 -16.07 0.24 -26.11
C THR A 318 -16.44 1.71 -25.96
N ALA A 319 -17.40 1.99 -25.06
CA ALA A 319 -17.91 3.32 -24.74
C ALA A 319 -16.82 4.31 -24.25
N TRP A 320 -15.65 3.79 -23.89
CA TRP A 320 -14.50 4.54 -23.40
C TRP A 320 -13.47 4.89 -24.48
N CYS A 321 -13.64 4.44 -25.73
CA CYS A 321 -12.74 4.74 -26.85
C CYS A 321 -13.48 5.42 -28.00
N ARG A 322 -12.91 6.49 -28.54
CA ARG A 322 -13.41 7.15 -29.75
C ARG A 322 -12.28 7.44 -30.72
N ARG A 323 -12.44 7.03 -31.98
CA ARG A 323 -11.51 7.39 -33.05
C ARG A 323 -11.66 8.87 -33.41
N LEU A 324 -10.54 9.58 -33.50
CA LEU A 324 -10.45 10.98 -33.93
C LEU A 324 -10.17 11.03 -35.43
N ASP A 325 -11.17 10.71 -36.25
CA ASP A 325 -11.06 10.86 -37.71
C ASP A 325 -11.30 12.31 -38.16
N GLN A 326 -10.94 12.62 -39.40
CA GLN A 326 -11.08 13.98 -39.95
C GLN A 326 -12.52 14.49 -39.86
N LYS A 327 -13.53 13.61 -40.02
CA LYS A 327 -14.95 13.97 -39.87
C LYS A 327 -15.27 14.39 -38.43
N THR A 328 -14.85 13.59 -37.45
CA THR A 328 -15.04 13.88 -36.02
C THR A 328 -14.35 15.19 -35.64
N LEU A 329 -13.10 15.40 -36.07
CA LEU A 329 -12.37 16.64 -35.82
C LEU A 329 -13.06 17.84 -36.49
N SER A 330 -13.53 17.69 -37.72
CA SER A 330 -14.25 18.76 -38.43
C SER A 330 -15.60 19.09 -37.81
N SER A 331 -16.26 18.15 -37.14
CA SER A 331 -17.54 18.42 -36.44
C SER A 331 -17.38 19.19 -35.12
N LEU A 332 -16.15 19.33 -34.61
CA LEU A 332 -15.87 20.06 -33.37
C LEU A 332 -15.66 21.56 -33.58
N PHE A 333 -15.53 22.00 -34.84
CA PHE A 333 -15.29 23.38 -35.25
C PHE A 333 -16.35 23.83 -36.26
#